data_AF-A0A1J4XUD7-F1
#
_entry.id   AF-A0A1J4XUD7-F1
#
_cell.length_a   1.000
_cell.length_b   1.000
_cell.length_c   1.000
_cell.angle_alpha   90.00
_cell.angle_beta   90.00
_cell.angle_gamma   90.00
#
_symmetry.space_group_name_H-M   'P 1'
#
loop_
_entity.id
_entity.type
_entity.pdbx_description
1 polymer ?
#
loop_
_entity_poly.entity_id
_entity_poly.type
_entity_poly.pdbx_seq_one_letter_code
_entity_poly.pdbx_strand_id
1 'polypeptide(L)'
;MLCESGTDLVITFKDVRADDEIGSAHWEATYTFAGGHQVHNIIQAQFRFEKGLIMEHHDQFNFWRWSRMALGVPGYFLGWTNFLQKQVQRQARRRLENFLHAG
;
A
#
# COMPACT_ATOMS: atom_id res chain seq x y z
N MET A 1 1.80 -2.39 -11.38
CA MET A 1 1.89 -1.93 -9.98
C MET A 1 0.61 -1.17 -9.57
N LEU A 2 0.35 -0.81 -8.30
CA LEU A 2 -0.94 -0.22 -7.85
C LEU A 2 -1.37 1.00 -8.69
N CYS A 3 -0.43 1.90 -8.98
CA CYS A 3 -0.67 3.10 -9.78
C CYS A 3 -0.97 2.82 -11.26
N GLU A 4 -0.61 1.64 -11.77
CA GLU A 4 -0.88 1.24 -13.16
C GLU A 4 -2.17 0.41 -13.27
N SER A 5 -2.53 -0.31 -12.20
CA SER A 5 -3.70 -1.19 -12.19
C SER A 5 -4.96 -0.55 -11.60
N GLY A 6 -4.84 0.60 -10.94
CA GLY A 6 -5.96 1.29 -10.30
C GLY A 6 -6.79 2.06 -11.31
N THR A 7 -7.98 1.55 -11.66
CA THR A 7 -8.91 2.22 -12.58
C THR A 7 -9.60 3.44 -11.98
N ASP A 8 -9.70 3.49 -10.65
CA ASP A 8 -10.45 4.51 -9.87
C ASP A 8 -9.63 5.09 -8.71
N LEU A 9 -8.29 4.98 -8.77
CA LEU A 9 -7.40 5.42 -7.71
C LEU A 9 -7.43 6.95 -7.55
N VAL A 10 -7.87 7.42 -6.38
CA VAL A 10 -7.80 8.83 -5.96
C VAL A 10 -6.84 8.95 -4.79
N ILE A 11 -5.87 9.86 -4.91
CA ILE A 11 -4.86 10.12 -3.88
C ILE A 11 -5.02 11.55 -3.36
N THR A 12 -4.96 11.71 -2.04
CA THR A 12 -4.73 13.00 -1.38
C THR A 12 -3.50 12.87 -0.49
N PHE A 13 -2.78 13.97 -0.28
CA PHE A 13 -1.58 13.96 0.55
C PHE A 13 -1.41 15.29 1.28
N LYS A 14 -0.71 15.23 2.40
CA LYS A 14 -0.37 16.38 3.24
C LYS A 14 0.89 16.09 4.05
N ASP A 15 1.34 17.10 4.80
CA ASP A 15 2.47 16.99 5.73
C ASP A 15 3.75 16.45 5.07
N VAL A 16 3.97 16.81 3.80
CA VAL A 16 5.13 16.37 3.03
C VAL A 16 6.38 17.08 3.54
N ARG A 17 7.42 16.31 3.84
CA ARG A 17 8.75 16.80 4.21
C ARG A 17 9.79 15.99 3.48
N ALA A 18 10.79 16.64 2.91
CA ALA A 18 11.89 15.97 2.24
C ALA A 18 13.15 16.84 2.28
N ASP A 19 14.29 16.18 2.36
CA ASP A 19 15.62 16.71 2.08
C ASP A 19 16.34 15.79 1.08
N ASP A 20 17.66 15.93 0.94
CA ASP A 20 18.47 15.18 -0.03
C ASP A 20 18.61 13.68 0.31
N GLU A 21 18.36 13.27 1.56
CA GLU A 21 18.58 11.91 2.05
C GLU A 21 17.29 11.20 2.48
N ILE A 22 16.32 11.92 3.05
CA ILE A 22 15.11 11.34 3.61
C ILE A 22 13.85 12.13 3.25
N GLY A 23 12.72 11.43 3.28
CA GLY A 23 11.41 12.05 3.09
C GLY A 23 10.31 11.40 3.91
N SER A 24 9.19 12.10 4.03
CA SER A 24 7.97 11.59 4.63
C SER A 24 6.74 12.26 4.02
N ALA A 25 5.63 11.55 4.02
CA ALA A 25 4.34 12.09 3.63
C ALA A 25 3.21 11.37 4.35
N HIS A 26 2.16 12.10 4.69
CA HIS A 26 0.86 11.51 4.99
C HIS A 26 0.07 11.46 3.69
N TRP A 27 -0.34 10.27 3.27
CA TRP A 27 -1.15 10.11 2.07
C TRP A 27 -2.32 9.17 2.29
N GLU A 28 -3.43 9.51 1.64
CA GLU A 28 -4.66 8.74 1.69
C GLU A 28 -5.05 8.31 0.27
N ALA A 29 -5.37 7.03 0.12
CA ALA A 29 -5.73 6.41 -1.15
C ALA A 29 -7.15 5.86 -1.08
N THR A 30 -8.00 6.26 -2.02
CA THR A 30 -9.32 5.68 -2.24
C THR A 30 -9.32 4.91 -3.55
N TYR A 31 -9.69 3.62 -3.52
CA TYR A 31 -9.69 2.75 -4.71
C TYR A 31 -10.56 1.52 -4.51
N THR A 32 -10.89 0.83 -5.60
CA THR A 32 -11.53 -0.49 -5.55
C THR A 32 -10.48 -1.60 -5.50
N PHE A 33 -10.50 -2.42 -4.45
CA PHE A 33 -9.62 -3.58 -4.33
C PHE A 33 -10.16 -4.76 -5.16
N ALA A 34 -9.29 -5.70 -5.55
CA ALA A 34 -9.56 -6.80 -6.48
C ALA A 34 -10.79 -7.69 -6.16
N GLY A 35 -11.37 -7.59 -4.96
CA GLY A 35 -12.66 -8.22 -4.58
C GLY A 35 -13.90 -7.36 -4.81
N GLY A 36 -13.79 -6.20 -5.47
CA GLY A 36 -14.88 -5.24 -5.69
C GLY A 36 -15.19 -4.35 -4.48
N HIS A 37 -14.36 -4.38 -3.44
CA HIS A 37 -14.58 -3.58 -2.24
C HIS A 37 -13.86 -2.23 -2.31
N GLN A 38 -14.58 -1.15 -1.97
CA GLN A 38 -13.99 0.17 -1.84
C GLN A 38 -13.10 0.24 -0.59
N VAL A 39 -11.88 0.74 -0.76
CA VAL A 39 -10.88 0.87 0.29
C VAL A 39 -10.50 2.34 0.42
N HIS A 40 -10.43 2.82 1.66
CA HIS A 40 -9.81 4.09 2.01
C HIS A 40 -8.59 3.83 2.90
N ASN A 41 -7.41 3.76 2.29
CA ASN A 41 -6.17 3.52 2.99
C ASN A 41 -5.55 4.83 3.46
N ILE A 42 -5.14 4.91 4.72
CA ILE A 42 -4.49 6.07 5.34
C ILE A 42 -3.08 5.63 5.70
N ILE A 43 -2.09 6.29 5.13
CA ILE A 43 -0.73 5.78 5.05
C ILE A 43 0.26 6.86 5.49
N GLN A 44 1.19 6.45 6.35
CA GLN A 44 2.39 7.22 6.65
C GLN A 44 3.56 6.65 5.85
N ALA A 45 4.04 7.43 4.89
CA ALA A 45 5.17 7.06 4.05
C ALA A 45 6.48 7.62 4.61
N GLN A 46 7.53 6.81 4.51
CA GLN A 46 8.92 7.21 4.73
C GLN A 46 9.75 6.85 3.51
N PHE A 47 10.66 7.75 3.12
CA PHE A 47 11.50 7.60 1.94
C PHE A 47 12.97 7.74 2.32
N ARG A 48 13.83 6.99 1.63
CA ARG A 48 15.27 7.29 1.53
C ARG A 48 15.63 7.61 0.10
N PHE A 49 16.39 8.68 -0.07
CA PHE A 49 16.85 9.16 -1.36
C PHE A 49 18.36 8.94 -1.51
N GLU A 50 18.78 8.59 -2.73
CA GLU A 50 20.19 8.62 -3.11
C GLU A 50 20.28 9.19 -4.52
N LYS A 51 21.14 10.21 -4.71
CA LYS A 51 21.32 10.88 -6.02
C LYS A 51 19.99 11.36 -6.63
N GLY A 52 19.08 11.85 -5.79
CA GLY A 52 17.76 12.34 -6.19
C GLY A 52 16.75 11.25 -6.59
N LEU A 53 17.07 9.97 -6.38
CA LEU A 53 16.18 8.83 -6.64
C LEU A 53 15.66 8.24 -5.34
N ILE A 54 14.43 7.69 -5.37
CA ILE A 54 13.88 6.94 -4.25
C ILE A 54 14.55 5.57 -4.20
N MET A 55 15.42 5.37 -3.21
CA MET A 55 16.05 4.08 -2.97
C MET A 55 15.18 3.19 -2.10
N GLU A 56 14.47 3.77 -1.15
CA GLU A 56 13.54 3.03 -0.29
C GLU A 56 12.25 3.81 -0.07
N HIS A 57 11.15 3.05 0.02
CA HIS A 57 9.84 3.55 0.33
C HIS A 57 9.16 2.57 1.29
N HIS A 58 8.82 3.05 2.48
CA HIS A 58 8.11 2.28 3.49
C HIS A 58 6.77 2.92 3.83
N ASP A 59 5.69 2.20 3.54
CA ASP A 59 4.32 2.58 3.88
C ASP A 59 3.86 1.90 5.17
N GLN A 60 3.43 2.70 6.14
CA GLN A 60 2.85 2.23 7.39
C GLN A 60 1.36 2.56 7.46
N PHE A 61 0.54 1.55 7.73
CA PHE A 61 -0.91 1.69 7.88
C PHE A 61 -1.49 0.61 8.79
N ASN A 62 -2.73 0.80 9.24
CA ASN A 62 -3.42 -0.18 10.06
C ASN A 62 -3.94 -1.34 9.19
N PHE A 63 -3.21 -2.47 9.20
CA PHE A 63 -3.55 -3.65 8.42
C PHE A 63 -4.94 -4.22 8.75
N TRP A 64 -5.36 -4.21 10.02
CA TRP A 64 -6.66 -4.75 10.40
C TRP A 64 -7.81 -3.90 9.86
N ARG A 65 -7.73 -2.57 9.98
CA ARG A 65 -8.69 -1.64 9.36
C ARG A 65 -8.73 -1.84 7.85
N TRP A 66 -7.56 -1.92 7.22
CA TRP A 66 -7.45 -2.12 5.77
C TRP A 66 -8.06 -3.45 5.33
N SER A 67 -7.72 -4.56 6.00
CA SER A 67 -8.19 -5.90 5.61
C SER A 67 -9.71 -6.04 5.71
N ARG A 68 -10.33 -5.41 6.70
CA ARG A 68 -11.81 -5.34 6.82
C ARG A 68 -12.47 -4.68 5.61
N MET A 69 -11.85 -3.65 5.04
CA MET A 69 -12.34 -2.99 3.83
C MET A 69 -12.01 -3.81 2.59
N ALA A 70 -10.76 -4.21 2.43
CA ALA A 70 -10.26 -4.82 1.20
C ALA A 70 -10.75 -6.25 0.97
N LEU A 71 -10.97 -7.03 2.04
CA LEU A 71 -11.22 -8.48 1.96
C LEU A 71 -12.62 -8.88 2.43
N GLY A 72 -13.47 -7.93 2.86
CA GLY A 72 -14.82 -8.22 3.33
C GLY A 72 -14.87 -9.20 4.51
N VAL A 73 -15.64 -10.28 4.37
CA VAL A 73 -15.89 -11.29 5.41
C VAL A 73 -14.59 -11.90 5.97
N PRO A 74 -13.64 -12.42 5.15
CA PRO A 74 -12.33 -12.83 5.63
C PRO A 74 -11.57 -11.75 6.41
N GLY A 75 -11.62 -10.50 5.96
CA GLY A 75 -10.97 -9.38 6.65
C GLY A 75 -11.57 -9.10 8.03
N TYR A 76 -12.89 -9.24 8.16
CA TYR A 76 -13.60 -9.06 9.43
C TYR A 76 -13.22 -10.13 10.46
N PHE A 77 -13.24 -11.40 10.06
CA PHE A 77 -13.03 -12.51 10.99
C PHE A 77 -11.56 -12.88 11.20
N LEU A 78 -10.68 -12.67 10.20
CA LEU A 78 -9.30 -13.16 10.22
C LEU A 78 -8.26 -12.05 10.09
N GLY A 79 -8.65 -10.78 9.92
CA GLY A 79 -7.73 -9.66 9.72
C GLY A 79 -6.80 -9.37 10.91
N TRP A 80 -7.13 -9.87 12.10
CA TRP A 80 -6.28 -9.78 13.29
C TRP A 80 -5.23 -10.90 13.37
N THR A 81 -5.31 -11.91 12.49
CA THR A 81 -4.42 -13.07 12.51
C THR A 81 -3.17 -12.84 11.66
N ASN A 82 -2.04 -13.36 12.15
CA ASN A 82 -0.78 -13.39 11.37
C ASN A 82 -0.91 -14.24 10.10
N PHE A 83 -1.85 -15.18 10.05
CA PHE A 83 -2.08 -16.03 8.88
C PHE A 83 -2.53 -15.19 7.68
N LEU A 84 -3.56 -14.36 7.84
CA LEU A 84 -4.07 -13.53 6.75
C LEU A 84 -3.04 -12.50 6.30
N GLN A 85 -2.32 -11.89 7.25
CA GLN A 85 -1.25 -10.95 6.94
C GLN A 85 -0.15 -11.59 6.08
N LYS A 86 0.33 -12.79 6.47
CA LYS A 86 1.34 -13.54 5.69
C LYS A 86 0.83 -13.92 4.30
N GLN A 87 -0.45 -14.27 4.17
CA GLN A 87 -1.05 -14.58 2.88
C GLN A 87 -1.07 -13.36 1.96
N VAL A 88 -1.49 -12.20 2.47
CA VAL A 88 -1.49 -10.93 1.72
C VAL A 88 -0.05 -10.56 1.31
N GLN A 89 0.92 -10.67 2.22
CA GLN A 89 2.33 -10.42 1.92
C GLN A 89 2.87 -11.33 0.80
N ARG A 90 2.53 -12.63 0.84
CA ARG A 90 2.93 -13.57 -0.23
C ARG A 90 2.35 -13.18 -1.58
N GLN A 91 1.08 -12.80 -1.63
CA GLN A 91 0.44 -12.36 -2.87
C GLN A 91 1.05 -11.06 -3.39
N ALA A 92 1.31 -10.09 -2.51
CA ALA A 92 1.97 -8.84 -2.87
C ALA A 92 3.37 -9.07 -3.44
N ARG A 93 4.17 -9.94 -2.81
CA ARG A 93 5.50 -10.32 -3.30
C ARG A 93 5.43 -10.94 -4.70
N ARG A 94 4.52 -11.89 -4.93
CA ARG A 94 4.35 -12.51 -6.25
C ARG A 94 3.97 -11.48 -7.33
N ARG A 95 3.13 -10.49 -7.01
CA ARG A 95 2.77 -9.41 -7.94
C ARG A 95 3.96 -8.51 -8.26
N LEU A 96 4.80 -8.21 -7.26
CA LEU A 96 6.03 -7.45 -7.44
C LEU A 96 7.02 -8.21 -8.34
N GLU A 97 7.26 -9.49 -8.07
CA GLU A 97 8.12 -10.36 -8.90
C GLU A 97 7.64 -10.36 -10.36
N ASN A 98 6.33 -10.57 -10.58
CA ASN A 98 5.77 -10.53 -11.92
C ASN A 98 5.99 -9.18 -12.62
N PHE A 99 5.86 -8.06 -11.90
CA PHE A 99 6.09 -6.73 -12.46
C PHE A 99 7.56 -6.52 -12.87
N LEU A 100 8.50 -6.96 -12.02
CA LEU A 100 9.93 -6.86 -12.30
C LEU A 100 10.40 -7.73 -13.47
N HIS A 101 9.69 -8.82 -13.76
CA HIS A 101 9.99 -9.71 -14.89
C HIS A 101 9.24 -9.36 -16.18
N ALA A 102 8.23 -8.48 -16.12
CA ALA A 102 7.41 -8.10 -17.27
C ALA A 102 7.96 -6.89 -18.05
N GLY A 103 8.97 -6.20 -17.53
CA GLY A 103 9.72 -5.13 -18.19
C GLY A 103 11.07 -5.62 -18.69
#